data_AF-A0AAV7ZBL7-F1
#
_entry.id   AF-A0AAV7ZBL7-F1
#
_cell.length_a   1.000
_cell.length_b   1.000
_cell.length_c   1.000
_cell.angle_alpha   90.00
_cell.angle_beta   90.00
_cell.angle_gamma   90.00
#
_symmetry.space_group_name_H-M   'P 1'
#
loop_
_entity.id
_entity.type
_entity.pdbx_description
1 polymer ?
#
loop_
_entity_poly.entity_id
_entity_poly.type
_entity_poly.pdbx_seq_one_letter_code
_entity_poly.pdbx_strand_id
1 'polypeptide(L)'
;MSKVSKIKTKKTKETEKRKTTKTKPKKKTKPKKKTKSKKNNKKKTKKKESPKTNKLVLNVEEARQVNGPNLEEIKSFTYKEIVIKPSPVAKVSLSKKKKYRDDWDRVHYAHQNGGWLYRNKPIIKRQRKIVWEIIKNLAGNIFKNECDLSTITMPVTIFEPRSYLHRLLDIFQFAPIFIRQSALAKDPVERMKFAICFVVAGIHNTVAQAKPFNPVLGETFQGTFVDGTKIYCEQICHHPPISAFEIIEKDELYHLHGKGQFKSTFKGYSVSGRSEGDVIIDYSDGGQLILTTPSIHLKGIVFGDRIVEYTSSATFKDEKNNLYCELVFNPDPRGWIKSVFTSSNSNPTDYFHGQIIKTETKKTKEKVICEINGSWLGRVDFDDLTYFSLNDGWHPVTIYECDQVLPSDCKKRTDLNQLKLGNLKEASKAKHQIEVRQRKDAKLRKKATKKKKKKN
;
A
#
# COMPACT_ATOMS: atom_id res chain seq x y z
N MET A 1 17.37 -53.13 -26.90
CA MET A 1 16.45 -53.98 -27.70
C MET A 1 15.03 -53.44 -27.46
N SER A 2 14.51 -52.57 -28.34
CA SER A 2 13.51 -52.82 -29.42
C SER A 2 12.11 -53.18 -28.87
N LYS A 3 10.96 -52.60 -29.25
CA LYS A 3 10.41 -52.06 -30.52
C LYS A 3 9.30 -51.04 -30.17
N VAL A 4 9.17 -49.84 -30.76
CA VAL A 4 8.64 -49.45 -32.09
C VAL A 4 7.17 -49.82 -32.36
N SER A 5 6.29 -48.81 -32.43
CA SER A 5 5.20 -48.68 -33.44
C SER A 5 4.71 -47.21 -33.47
N LYS A 6 5.04 -46.45 -34.52
CA LYS A 6 4.34 -46.21 -35.82
C LYS A 6 3.41 -44.98 -35.81
N ILE A 7 3.93 -43.93 -36.45
CA ILE A 7 3.28 -42.70 -36.90
C ILE A 7 2.34 -43.00 -38.08
N LYS A 8 1.16 -42.36 -38.11
CA LYS A 8 0.39 -42.13 -39.34
C LYS A 8 -0.02 -40.65 -39.46
N THR A 9 0.48 -40.03 -40.52
CA THR A 9 0.16 -38.71 -41.04
C THR A 9 -1.18 -38.73 -41.79
N LYS A 10 -1.95 -37.64 -41.69
CA LYS A 10 -3.04 -37.33 -42.64
C LYS A 10 -2.88 -35.89 -43.14
N LYS A 11 -2.56 -35.78 -44.44
CA LYS A 11 -2.66 -34.57 -45.27
C LYS A 11 -4.13 -34.36 -45.63
N THR A 12 -4.59 -33.11 -45.64
CA THR A 12 -5.77 -32.68 -46.42
C THR A 12 -5.43 -31.41 -47.18
N LYS A 13 -5.80 -31.43 -48.47
CA LYS A 13 -5.50 -30.47 -49.53
C LYS A 13 -6.41 -29.24 -49.49
N GLU A 14 -5.83 -28.15 -49.99
CA GLU A 14 -6.40 -26.98 -50.67
C GLU A 14 -7.84 -27.09 -51.22
N THR A 15 -8.56 -25.97 -51.11
CA THR A 15 -9.36 -25.45 -52.22
C THR A 15 -9.23 -23.93 -52.30
N GLU A 16 -8.74 -23.49 -53.45
CA GLU A 16 -8.53 -22.11 -53.89
C GLU A 16 -9.79 -21.65 -54.67
N LYS A 17 -10.32 -20.45 -54.39
CA LYS A 17 -11.16 -19.71 -55.35
C LYS A 17 -10.83 -18.22 -55.31
N ARG A 18 -10.68 -17.66 -56.50
CA ARG A 18 -10.00 -16.41 -56.88
C ARG A 18 -11.01 -15.47 -57.56
N LYS A 19 -10.63 -14.17 -57.63
CA LYS A 19 -11.15 -13.07 -58.48
C LYS A 19 -12.33 -12.28 -57.85
N THR A 20 -12.42 -10.94 -57.91
CA THR A 20 -11.95 -9.96 -58.93
C THR A 20 -11.90 -8.52 -58.37
N THR A 21 -11.05 -7.71 -58.99
CA THR A 21 -10.81 -6.27 -58.88
C THR A 21 -11.95 -5.37 -59.39
N LYS A 22 -12.04 -4.12 -58.88
CA LYS A 22 -12.54 -2.94 -59.62
C LYS A 22 -12.03 -1.63 -58.99
N THR A 23 -11.66 -0.68 -59.85
CA THR A 23 -10.95 0.58 -59.55
C THR A 23 -11.71 1.80 -60.12
N LYS A 24 -11.73 2.90 -59.33
CA LYS A 24 -11.77 4.35 -59.73
C LYS A 24 -13.09 4.92 -60.35
N PRO A 25 -13.33 6.26 -60.40
CA PRO A 25 -12.36 7.39 -60.42
C PRO A 25 -12.69 8.69 -59.63
N LYS A 26 -11.71 9.61 -59.68
CA LYS A 26 -11.67 11.01 -59.21
C LYS A 26 -12.56 11.95 -60.04
N LYS A 27 -13.01 13.08 -59.45
CA LYS A 27 -13.29 14.34 -60.18
C LYS A 27 -12.61 15.53 -59.51
N LYS A 28 -11.91 16.33 -60.33
CA LYS A 28 -11.39 17.70 -60.09
C LYS A 28 -12.43 18.70 -60.58
N THR A 29 -12.53 19.90 -59.97
CA THR A 29 -12.49 21.24 -60.63
C THR A 29 -12.65 22.40 -59.63
N LYS A 30 -11.79 23.42 -59.73
CA LYS A 30 -11.91 24.81 -59.18
C LYS A 30 -12.75 25.67 -60.17
N PRO A 31 -12.83 27.05 -60.17
CA PRO A 31 -12.39 28.11 -59.23
C PRO A 31 -13.35 29.35 -59.06
N LYS A 32 -12.91 30.34 -58.25
CA LYS A 32 -13.10 31.82 -58.36
C LYS A 32 -14.47 32.46 -58.03
N LYS A 33 -14.47 33.37 -57.05
CA LYS A 33 -14.54 34.84 -57.29
C LYS A 33 -14.10 35.64 -56.05
N LYS A 34 -13.22 36.62 -56.31
CA LYS A 34 -12.79 37.70 -55.40
C LYS A 34 -13.83 38.82 -55.45
N THR A 35 -14.13 39.43 -54.31
CA THR A 35 -14.57 40.84 -54.23
C THR A 35 -13.84 41.54 -53.09
N LYS A 36 -13.54 42.82 -53.34
CA LYS A 36 -12.56 43.66 -52.65
C LYS A 36 -13.16 44.34 -51.40
N SER A 37 -12.24 44.60 -50.46
CA SER A 37 -12.13 45.74 -49.53
C SER A 37 -13.36 46.29 -48.79
N LYS A 38 -13.26 46.38 -47.46
CA LYS A 38 -12.93 47.65 -46.78
C LYS A 38 -12.55 47.40 -45.32
N LYS A 39 -11.53 48.13 -44.87
CA LYS A 39 -10.98 48.17 -43.52
C LYS A 39 -12.06 48.63 -42.54
N ASN A 40 -12.09 48.05 -41.34
CA ASN A 40 -12.30 48.82 -40.12
C ASN A 40 -11.65 48.12 -38.92
N ASN A 41 -10.80 48.90 -38.24
CA ASN A 41 -10.07 48.55 -37.04
C ASN A 41 -11.02 48.20 -35.90
N LYS A 42 -10.79 47.06 -35.24
CA LYS A 42 -11.05 46.89 -33.80
C LYS A 42 -10.16 45.78 -33.26
N LYS A 43 -9.24 46.17 -32.36
CA LYS A 43 -8.37 45.28 -31.57
C LYS A 43 -9.22 44.16 -30.94
N LYS A 44 -8.98 42.90 -31.34
CA LYS A 44 -9.38 41.71 -30.59
C LYS A 44 -8.12 40.97 -30.15
N THR A 45 -7.89 41.00 -28.85
CA THR A 45 -6.98 40.12 -28.12
C THR A 45 -7.24 38.67 -28.53
N LYS A 46 -6.24 37.99 -29.11
CA LYS A 46 -6.27 36.55 -29.34
C LYS A 46 -6.29 35.84 -27.98
N LYS A 47 -7.45 35.36 -27.53
CA LYS A 47 -7.53 34.22 -26.63
C LYS A 47 -6.85 33.06 -27.35
N LYS A 48 -5.68 32.63 -26.86
CA LYS A 48 -5.14 31.30 -27.17
C LYS A 48 -6.13 30.29 -26.57
N GLU A 49 -6.88 29.59 -27.40
CA GLU A 49 -7.53 28.36 -26.97
C GLU A 49 -6.44 27.36 -26.60
N SER A 50 -6.39 26.99 -25.32
CA SER A 50 -5.62 25.85 -24.83
C SER A 50 -6.24 24.56 -25.40
N PRO A 51 -5.42 23.58 -25.81
CA PRO A 51 -5.95 22.32 -26.32
C PRO A 51 -6.71 21.63 -25.18
N LYS A 52 -7.99 21.33 -25.44
CA LYS A 52 -8.86 20.52 -24.57
C LYS A 52 -8.18 19.17 -24.32
N THR A 53 -7.58 19.01 -23.15
CA THR A 53 -7.06 17.74 -22.69
C THR A 53 -8.23 16.87 -22.25
N ASN A 54 -8.50 15.80 -23.01
CA ASN A 54 -9.47 14.78 -22.62
C ASN A 54 -9.02 14.15 -21.27
N LYS A 55 -9.70 14.55 -20.19
CA LYS A 55 -9.54 13.98 -18.85
C LYS A 55 -10.14 12.58 -18.80
N LEU A 56 -9.33 11.56 -19.05
CA LEU A 56 -9.61 10.19 -18.59
C LEU A 56 -9.51 10.13 -17.05
N VAL A 57 -10.59 9.69 -16.42
CA VAL A 57 -10.80 9.45 -14.97
C VAL A 57 -10.73 7.94 -14.76
N LEU A 58 -9.86 7.45 -13.88
CA LEU A 58 -9.85 6.05 -13.43
C LEU A 58 -10.62 5.94 -12.11
N ASN A 59 -11.43 4.88 -11.97
CA ASN A 59 -12.10 4.52 -10.73
C ASN A 59 -11.06 4.03 -9.70
N VAL A 60 -11.25 4.30 -8.41
CA VAL A 60 -10.34 3.92 -7.30
C VAL A 60 -10.14 2.40 -7.24
N GLU A 61 -11.14 1.61 -7.64
CA GLU A 61 -11.01 0.16 -7.78
C GLU A 61 -10.10 -0.24 -8.94
N GLU A 62 -10.13 0.49 -10.06
CA GLU A 62 -9.19 0.28 -11.16
C GLU A 62 -7.80 0.73 -10.73
N ALA A 63 -7.61 1.86 -10.05
CA ALA A 63 -6.29 2.31 -9.58
C ALA A 63 -5.63 1.36 -8.55
N ARG A 64 -6.44 0.66 -7.74
CA ARG A 64 -5.97 -0.38 -6.81
C ARG A 64 -5.73 -1.73 -7.50
N GLN A 65 -6.49 -2.03 -8.56
CA GLN A 65 -6.26 -3.19 -9.44
C GLN A 65 -5.24 -2.90 -10.56
N VAL A 66 -4.80 -1.65 -10.72
CA VAL A 66 -3.79 -1.21 -11.68
C VAL A 66 -2.46 -1.74 -11.20
N ASN A 67 -2.15 -2.92 -11.72
CA ASN A 67 -1.21 -2.92 -12.83
C ASN A 67 -0.12 -1.83 -12.71
N GLY A 68 0.90 -2.03 -11.89
CA GLY A 68 2.22 -1.48 -12.24
C GLY A 68 2.50 -1.62 -13.76
N PRO A 69 3.15 -0.62 -14.35
CA PRO A 69 3.10 -0.46 -15.80
C PRO A 69 3.87 -1.53 -16.59
N ASN A 70 3.32 -1.91 -17.76
CA ASN A 70 4.10 -2.44 -18.87
C ASN A 70 5.18 -1.42 -19.32
N LEU A 71 6.24 -1.85 -20.00
CA LEU A 71 7.31 -0.99 -20.52
C LEU A 71 6.81 0.20 -21.36
N GLU A 72 5.73 0.01 -22.12
CA GLU A 72 5.08 1.08 -22.89
C GLU A 72 4.21 2.00 -22.01
N GLU A 73 3.57 1.46 -20.97
CA GLU A 73 2.82 2.28 -19.99
C GLU A 73 3.76 3.10 -19.09
N ILE A 74 4.98 2.60 -18.78
CA ILE A 74 6.00 3.37 -18.05
C ILE A 74 6.32 4.66 -18.81
N LYS A 75 6.36 4.60 -20.15
CA LYS A 75 6.61 5.79 -20.98
C LYS A 75 5.44 6.78 -20.98
N SER A 76 4.23 6.32 -20.66
CA SER A 76 3.00 7.11 -20.60
C SER A 76 2.51 7.37 -19.17
N PHE A 77 3.34 7.14 -18.14
CA PHE A 77 2.99 7.36 -16.74
C PHE A 77 2.86 8.87 -16.46
N THR A 78 1.76 9.47 -16.87
CA THR A 78 1.28 10.70 -16.25
C THR A 78 0.50 10.29 -15.01
N TYR A 79 1.09 10.54 -13.84
CA TYR A 79 0.33 10.63 -12.59
C TYR A 79 -0.79 11.65 -12.81
N LYS A 80 -2.00 11.18 -13.08
CA LYS A 80 -3.17 12.03 -12.98
C LYS A 80 -3.51 12.12 -11.50
N GLU A 81 -3.50 13.34 -11.01
CA GLU A 81 -4.09 13.71 -9.74
C GLU A 81 -5.52 13.15 -9.70
N ILE A 82 -5.72 12.11 -8.89
CA ILE A 82 -7.05 11.58 -8.65
C ILE A 82 -7.69 12.60 -7.72
N VAL A 83 -8.57 13.43 -8.29
CA VAL A 83 -9.48 14.25 -7.49
C VAL A 83 -10.52 13.28 -6.92
N ILE A 84 -10.17 12.66 -5.79
CA ILE A 84 -11.11 11.93 -4.97
C ILE A 84 -12.03 13.01 -4.41
N LYS A 85 -13.32 12.98 -4.80
CA LYS A 85 -14.32 13.83 -4.14
C LYS A 85 -14.22 13.53 -2.64
N PRO A 86 -14.26 14.55 -1.75
CA PRO A 86 -14.33 14.35 -0.32
C PRO A 86 -15.32 13.21 -0.05
N SER A 87 -14.82 12.05 0.41
CA SER A 87 -15.75 11.11 1.01
C SER A 87 -16.29 11.86 2.22
N PRO A 88 -17.61 12.12 2.32
CA PRO A 88 -18.14 12.55 3.60
C PRO A 88 -17.64 11.54 4.63
N VAL A 89 -17.25 12.01 5.82
CA VAL A 89 -16.85 11.13 6.92
C VAL A 89 -17.99 10.14 7.10
N ALA A 90 -17.79 8.92 6.59
CA ALA A 90 -18.85 7.93 6.54
C ALA A 90 -19.17 7.59 7.99
N LYS A 91 -20.44 7.73 8.37
CA LYS A 91 -20.90 7.27 9.68
C LYS A 91 -20.72 5.75 9.70
N VAL A 92 -20.06 5.23 10.73
CA VAL A 92 -19.97 3.79 10.94
C VAL A 92 -21.37 3.27 11.24
N SER A 93 -21.96 2.53 10.29
CA SER A 93 -23.22 1.84 10.48
C SER A 93 -22.94 0.39 10.89
N LEU A 94 -23.33 0.04 12.11
CA LEU A 94 -23.23 -1.33 12.60
C LEU A 94 -24.33 -2.19 11.97
N SER A 95 -24.01 -3.43 11.63
CA SER A 95 -25.00 -4.39 11.14
C SER A 95 -24.93 -5.70 11.93
N LYS A 96 -26.04 -6.45 11.98
CA LYS A 96 -26.03 -7.78 12.57
C LYS A 96 -25.07 -8.67 11.79
N LYS A 97 -24.25 -9.43 12.52
CA LYS A 97 -23.34 -10.43 11.97
C LYS A 97 -24.12 -11.38 11.08
N LYS A 98 -23.77 -11.41 9.79
CA LYS A 98 -24.28 -12.42 8.86
C LYS A 98 -23.56 -13.74 9.16
N LYS A 99 -24.24 -14.89 9.04
CA LYS A 99 -23.53 -16.18 9.05
C LYS A 99 -22.46 -16.17 7.95
N TYR A 100 -21.28 -16.69 8.24
CA TYR A 100 -20.25 -16.88 7.22
C TYR A 100 -20.81 -17.84 6.16
N ARG A 101 -20.79 -17.41 4.89
CA ARG A 101 -20.89 -18.32 3.73
C ARG A 101 -19.52 -18.97 3.54
N ASP A 102 -19.43 -19.98 2.67
CA ASP A 102 -18.17 -20.72 2.41
C ASP A 102 -16.98 -19.80 2.08
N ASP A 103 -17.22 -18.59 1.58
CA ASP A 103 -16.22 -17.62 1.13
C ASP A 103 -15.88 -16.50 2.13
N TRP A 104 -16.48 -16.49 3.34
CA TRP A 104 -16.31 -15.44 4.37
C TRP A 104 -16.68 -14.01 3.93
N ASP A 105 -17.51 -13.84 2.89
CA ASP A 105 -17.85 -12.51 2.32
C ASP A 105 -16.58 -11.72 1.95
N ARG A 106 -15.57 -12.44 1.43
CA ARG A 106 -14.28 -11.85 1.05
C ARG A 106 -14.40 -11.11 -0.27
N VAL A 107 -13.61 -10.05 -0.40
CA VAL A 107 -13.42 -9.30 -1.65
C VAL A 107 -13.02 -10.19 -2.82
N HIS A 108 -13.43 -9.83 -4.03
CA HIS A 108 -13.24 -10.63 -5.24
C HIS A 108 -11.79 -10.90 -5.62
N TYR A 109 -10.81 -10.19 -5.04
CA TYR A 109 -9.37 -10.40 -5.25
C TYR A 109 -8.69 -11.23 -4.16
N ALA A 110 -9.43 -11.76 -3.18
CA ALA A 110 -8.93 -12.76 -2.26
C ALA A 110 -8.61 -14.07 -3.01
N HIS A 111 -7.51 -14.72 -2.64
CA HIS A 111 -7.17 -16.05 -3.13
C HIS A 111 -8.05 -17.10 -2.42
N GLN A 112 -8.35 -18.21 -3.10
CA GLN A 112 -9.22 -19.27 -2.56
C GLN A 112 -8.74 -19.80 -1.20
N ASN A 113 -7.42 -20.01 -1.05
CA ASN A 113 -6.79 -20.46 0.20
C ASN A 113 -6.45 -19.32 1.17
N GLY A 114 -6.76 -18.09 0.78
CA GLY A 114 -6.51 -16.88 1.54
C GLY A 114 -5.30 -16.05 1.12
N GLY A 115 -5.32 -14.81 1.58
CA GLY A 115 -4.39 -13.76 1.18
C GLY A 115 -4.81 -13.02 -0.09
N TRP A 116 -4.18 -11.86 -0.31
CA TRP A 116 -4.45 -10.99 -1.46
C TRP A 116 -3.72 -11.51 -2.69
N LEU A 117 -4.45 -11.85 -3.75
CA LEU A 117 -3.86 -12.34 -5.01
C LEU A 117 -3.46 -11.17 -5.93
N TYR A 118 -2.18 -11.09 -6.29
CA TYR A 118 -1.75 -10.19 -7.36
C TYR A 118 -2.09 -10.77 -8.74
N ARG A 119 -2.87 -10.01 -9.52
CA ARG A 119 -3.39 -10.46 -10.82
C ARG A 119 -2.60 -9.97 -12.04
N ASN A 120 -1.78 -8.93 -11.90
CA ASN A 120 -1.01 -8.40 -13.03
C ASN A 120 0.19 -9.31 -13.38
N LYS A 121 -0.04 -10.22 -14.34
CA LYS A 121 0.97 -11.15 -14.84
C LYS A 121 2.19 -10.45 -15.46
N PRO A 122 2.06 -9.36 -16.26
CA PRO A 122 3.21 -8.65 -16.84
C PRO A 122 4.24 -8.14 -15.81
N ILE A 123 3.81 -7.47 -14.74
CA ILE A 123 4.68 -6.98 -13.67
C ILE A 123 5.27 -8.14 -12.92
N ILE A 124 4.45 -9.15 -12.58
CA ILE A 124 4.93 -10.33 -11.86
C ILE A 124 6.08 -10.98 -12.62
N LYS A 125 5.92 -11.17 -13.94
CA LYS A 125 6.96 -11.69 -14.83
C LYS A 125 8.20 -10.81 -14.85
N ARG A 126 8.03 -9.48 -14.90
CA ARG A 126 9.15 -8.53 -14.90
C ARG A 126 9.92 -8.52 -13.59
N GLN A 127 9.22 -8.45 -12.47
CA GLN A 127 9.82 -8.48 -11.13
C GLN A 127 10.47 -9.84 -10.85
N ARG A 128 9.91 -10.95 -11.35
CA ARG A 128 10.56 -12.27 -11.29
C ARG A 128 11.94 -12.27 -11.93
N LYS A 129 12.09 -11.66 -13.11
CA LYS A 129 13.40 -11.53 -13.77
C LYS A 129 14.39 -10.76 -12.90
N ILE A 130 13.97 -9.62 -12.33
CA ILE A 130 14.79 -8.80 -11.44
C ILE A 130 15.21 -9.59 -10.18
N VAL A 131 14.25 -10.24 -9.53
CA VAL A 131 14.51 -11.08 -8.34
C VAL A 131 15.48 -12.21 -8.68
N TRP A 132 15.32 -12.85 -9.84
CA TRP A 132 16.21 -13.91 -10.30
C TRP A 132 17.64 -13.41 -10.56
N GLU A 133 17.81 -12.22 -11.11
CA GLU A 133 19.13 -11.58 -11.26
C GLU A 133 19.77 -11.29 -9.90
N ILE A 134 19.00 -10.79 -8.93
CA ILE A 134 19.47 -10.59 -7.55
C ILE A 134 19.93 -11.91 -6.93
N ILE A 135 19.13 -12.97 -7.06
CA ILE A 135 19.46 -14.31 -6.54
C ILE A 135 20.77 -14.84 -7.16
N LYS A 136 20.95 -14.69 -8.48
CA LYS A 136 22.18 -15.08 -9.19
C LYS A 136 23.40 -14.32 -8.69
N ASN A 137 23.28 -13.01 -8.53
CA ASN A 137 24.38 -12.14 -8.09
C ASN A 137 24.81 -12.43 -6.65
N LEU A 138 23.92 -12.99 -5.83
CA LEU A 138 24.20 -13.42 -4.46
C LEU A 138 24.65 -14.90 -4.38
N ALA A 139 25.07 -15.48 -5.51
CA ALA A 139 25.66 -16.81 -5.67
C ALA A 139 24.85 -17.96 -5.06
N GLY A 140 23.53 -17.82 -4.96
CA GLY A 140 22.64 -18.86 -4.40
C GLY A 140 22.69 -19.04 -2.88
N ASN A 141 23.61 -18.38 -2.16
CA ASN A 141 23.69 -18.41 -0.70
C ASN A 141 22.42 -17.87 -0.02
N ILE A 142 21.59 -17.13 -0.75
CA ILE A 142 20.34 -16.55 -0.26
C ILE A 142 19.22 -17.56 -0.02
N PHE A 143 19.34 -18.77 -0.55
CA PHE A 143 18.44 -19.87 -0.19
C PHE A 143 18.86 -20.55 1.12
N LYS A 144 20.09 -20.31 1.59
CA LYS A 144 20.63 -20.84 2.84
C LYS A 144 20.60 -19.82 3.97
N ASN A 145 20.76 -18.53 3.66
CA ASN A 145 20.82 -17.44 4.63
C ASN A 145 19.75 -16.38 4.37
N GLU A 146 19.13 -15.90 5.45
CA GLU A 146 18.26 -14.73 5.43
C GLU A 146 19.03 -13.47 5.02
N CYS A 147 18.44 -12.65 4.13
CA CYS A 147 19.06 -11.40 3.69
C CYS A 147 18.16 -10.20 3.99
N ASP A 148 18.75 -9.17 4.62
CA ASP A 148 18.09 -7.89 4.82
C ASP A 148 18.00 -7.13 3.48
N LEU A 149 16.78 -6.91 3.00
CA LEU A 149 16.51 -6.19 1.74
C LEU A 149 16.96 -4.73 1.75
N SER A 150 17.20 -4.14 2.92
CA SER A 150 17.74 -2.77 3.03
C SER A 150 19.17 -2.67 2.49
N THR A 151 19.89 -3.80 2.43
CA THR A 151 21.30 -3.88 1.99
C THR A 151 21.46 -4.15 0.49
N ILE A 152 20.39 -4.59 -0.20
CA ILE A 152 20.41 -4.92 -1.62
C ILE A 152 20.05 -3.70 -2.46
N THR A 153 20.92 -3.35 -3.41
CA THR A 153 20.59 -2.32 -4.41
C THR A 153 19.67 -2.90 -5.47
N MET A 154 18.44 -2.38 -5.53
CA MET A 154 17.43 -2.79 -6.52
C MET A 154 17.32 -1.76 -7.66
N PRO A 155 16.99 -2.19 -8.89
CA PRO A 155 16.73 -1.27 -10.00
C PRO A 155 15.48 -0.43 -9.75
N VAL A 156 15.45 0.81 -10.25
CA VAL A 156 14.32 1.75 -10.05
C VAL A 156 12.97 1.22 -10.56
N THR A 157 12.97 0.21 -11.44
CA THR A 157 11.78 -0.43 -12.00
C THR A 157 10.97 -1.26 -11.00
N ILE A 158 11.52 -1.56 -9.82
CA ILE A 158 10.77 -2.21 -8.73
C ILE A 158 10.09 -1.21 -7.80
N PHE A 159 10.42 0.08 -7.93
CA PHE A 159 9.98 1.10 -6.98
C PHE A 159 8.72 1.84 -7.45
N GLU A 160 7.95 2.34 -6.49
CA GLU A 160 6.95 3.38 -6.70
C GLU A 160 7.60 4.77 -6.51
N PRO A 161 7.10 5.84 -7.12
CA PRO A 161 7.64 7.20 -6.96
C PRO A 161 7.16 7.87 -5.66
N ARG A 162 7.18 7.12 -4.56
CA ARG A 162 6.91 7.62 -3.21
C ARG A 162 8.08 7.28 -2.30
N SER A 163 8.39 8.21 -1.40
CA SER A 163 9.21 7.93 -0.23
C SER A 163 8.44 7.06 0.76
N TYR A 164 9.14 6.28 1.57
CA TYR A 164 8.53 5.56 2.68
C TYR A 164 7.79 6.51 3.64
N LEU A 165 8.19 7.78 3.78
CA LEU A 165 7.46 8.74 4.61
C LEU A 165 6.00 8.90 4.17
N HIS A 166 5.77 9.01 2.86
CA HIS A 166 4.42 9.07 2.31
C HIS A 166 3.75 7.69 2.34
N ARG A 167 4.46 6.62 1.97
CA ARG A 167 3.90 5.26 1.95
C ARG A 167 3.48 4.75 3.33
N LEU A 168 4.17 5.17 4.39
CA LEU A 168 3.84 4.86 5.79
C LEU A 168 2.41 5.28 6.13
N LEU A 169 1.95 6.40 5.55
CA LEU A 169 0.64 6.97 5.87
C LEU A 169 -0.54 6.21 5.26
N ASP A 170 -0.30 5.25 4.35
CA ASP A 170 -1.38 4.49 3.72
C ASP A 170 -2.20 3.70 4.75
N ILE A 171 -1.56 3.20 5.82
CA ILE A 171 -2.25 2.53 6.93
C ILE A 171 -3.13 3.49 7.73
N PHE A 172 -2.81 4.78 7.73
CA PHE A 172 -3.50 5.80 8.53
C PHE A 172 -4.64 6.49 7.79
N GLN A 173 -4.90 6.15 6.52
CA GLN A 173 -5.93 6.81 5.71
C GLN A 173 -7.37 6.61 6.23
N PHE A 174 -7.59 5.66 7.15
CA PHE A 174 -8.88 5.49 7.83
C PHE A 174 -8.96 6.18 9.19
N ALA A 175 -7.92 6.92 9.62
CA ALA A 175 -7.94 7.62 10.91
C ALA A 175 -9.10 8.62 11.04
N PRO A 176 -9.40 9.47 10.03
CA PRO A 176 -10.53 10.41 10.11
C PRO A 176 -11.91 9.73 10.26
N ILE A 177 -11.99 8.43 9.97
CA ILE A 177 -13.19 7.62 10.12
C ILE A 177 -13.15 6.94 11.48
N PHE A 178 -12.27 5.97 11.67
CA PHE A 178 -12.30 5.07 12.82
C PHE A 178 -11.66 5.68 14.07
N ILE A 179 -10.54 6.40 13.96
CA ILE A 179 -9.92 7.02 15.13
C ILE A 179 -10.75 8.22 15.63
N ARG A 180 -11.43 8.93 14.72
CA ARG A 180 -12.45 9.91 15.14
C ARG A 180 -13.59 9.26 15.94
N GLN A 181 -14.13 8.12 15.49
CA GLN A 181 -15.16 7.40 16.29
C GLN A 181 -14.59 6.89 17.61
N SER A 182 -13.35 6.40 17.60
CA SER A 182 -12.61 5.99 18.81
C SER A 182 -12.54 7.13 19.83
N ALA A 183 -12.20 8.34 19.39
CA ALA A 183 -12.12 9.53 20.23
C ALA A 183 -13.49 9.97 20.79
N LEU A 184 -14.56 9.81 20.01
CA LEU A 184 -15.92 10.15 20.44
C LEU A 184 -16.57 9.08 21.33
N ALA A 185 -16.02 7.85 21.35
CA ALA A 185 -16.54 6.76 22.16
C ALA A 185 -16.28 7.00 23.65
N LYS A 186 -17.36 6.98 24.44
CA LYS A 186 -17.30 7.10 25.91
C LYS A 186 -16.91 5.81 26.62
N ASP A 187 -17.30 4.67 26.04
CA ASP A 187 -16.92 3.35 26.55
C ASP A 187 -15.51 2.96 26.05
N PRO A 188 -14.55 2.66 26.94
CA PRO A 188 -13.21 2.23 26.56
C PRO A 188 -13.17 0.96 25.70
N VAL A 189 -14.13 0.05 25.87
CA VAL A 189 -14.20 -1.16 25.04
C VAL A 189 -14.59 -0.77 23.61
N GLU A 190 -15.64 0.03 23.45
CA GLU A 190 -16.06 0.55 22.16
C GLU A 190 -14.96 1.38 21.45
N ARG A 191 -14.22 2.20 22.21
CA ARG A 191 -13.03 2.91 21.74
C ARG A 191 -12.01 1.94 21.13
N MET A 192 -11.67 0.87 21.85
CA MET A 192 -10.73 -0.14 21.37
C MET A 192 -11.24 -0.86 20.11
N LYS A 193 -12.55 -1.15 19.99
CA LYS A 193 -13.13 -1.75 18.77
C LYS A 193 -12.89 -0.88 17.53
N PHE A 194 -13.09 0.43 17.64
CA PHE A 194 -12.82 1.34 16.53
C PHE A 194 -11.32 1.40 16.18
N ALA A 195 -10.42 1.38 17.17
CA ALA A 195 -8.98 1.30 16.91
C ALA A 195 -8.58 -0.01 16.21
N ILE A 196 -9.24 -1.14 16.53
CA ILE A 196 -9.05 -2.41 15.83
C ILE A 196 -9.52 -2.32 14.37
N CYS A 197 -10.72 -1.77 14.12
CA CYS A 197 -11.20 -1.50 12.77
C CYS A 197 -10.25 -0.60 11.98
N PHE A 198 -9.67 0.41 12.62
CA PHE A 198 -8.66 1.28 12.02
C PHE A 198 -7.45 0.49 11.50
N VAL A 199 -6.88 -0.41 12.31
CA VAL A 199 -5.74 -1.23 11.87
C VAL A 199 -6.13 -2.17 10.73
N VAL A 200 -7.25 -2.89 10.85
CA VAL A 200 -7.69 -3.84 9.82
C VAL A 200 -8.06 -3.14 8.51
N ALA A 201 -8.70 -1.97 8.58
CA ALA A 201 -8.95 -1.12 7.42
C ALA A 201 -7.65 -0.44 6.92
N GLY A 202 -6.67 -0.18 7.77
CA GLY A 202 -5.40 0.39 7.35
C GLY A 202 -4.58 -0.60 6.51
N ILE A 203 -4.45 -1.84 6.97
CA ILE A 203 -3.54 -2.81 6.36
C ILE A 203 -3.89 -3.13 4.90
N HIS A 204 -5.17 -3.14 4.52
CA HIS A 204 -5.55 -3.35 3.11
C HIS A 204 -5.04 -2.25 2.17
N ASN A 205 -4.88 -1.01 2.65
CA ASN A 205 -4.29 0.09 1.87
C ASN A 205 -2.77 -0.06 1.68
N THR A 206 -2.12 -0.85 2.54
CA THR A 206 -0.66 -1.05 2.49
C THR A 206 -0.22 -2.21 1.61
N VAL A 207 -1.15 -2.87 0.90
CA VAL A 207 -0.81 -3.85 -0.14
C VAL A 207 -0.42 -3.12 -1.43
N ALA A 208 0.85 -3.21 -1.85
CA ALA A 208 1.28 -2.75 -3.17
C ALA A 208 2.41 -3.62 -3.74
N GLN A 209 2.46 -3.69 -5.08
CA GLN A 209 3.46 -4.49 -5.80
C GLN A 209 4.85 -3.84 -5.87
N ALA A 210 4.92 -2.53 -5.66
CA ALA A 210 6.14 -1.75 -5.81
C ALA A 210 6.67 -1.32 -4.44
N LYS A 211 8.00 -1.24 -4.35
CA LYS A 211 8.70 -0.84 -3.12
C LYS A 211 8.77 0.70 -3.04
N PRO A 212 8.50 1.34 -1.89
CA PRO A 212 8.79 2.77 -1.73
C PRO A 212 10.30 3.02 -1.72
N PHE A 213 10.72 4.25 -2.04
CA PHE A 213 12.11 4.66 -1.84
C PHE A 213 12.39 4.77 -0.35
N ASN A 214 13.57 4.30 0.05
CA ASN A 214 14.05 4.53 1.40
C ASN A 214 14.27 6.05 1.59
N PRO A 215 13.76 6.65 2.68
CA PRO A 215 13.94 8.08 2.92
C PRO A 215 15.39 8.35 3.29
N VAL A 216 15.85 9.55 2.97
CA VAL A 216 17.17 10.02 3.37
C VAL A 216 17.12 10.66 4.76
N LEU A 217 18.23 10.67 5.52
CA LEU A 217 18.22 11.28 6.86
C LEU A 217 17.82 12.77 6.79
N GLY A 218 16.85 13.16 7.62
CA GLY A 218 16.28 14.52 7.68
C GLY A 218 15.28 14.84 6.57
N GLU A 219 14.90 13.86 5.74
CA GLU A 219 13.80 14.01 4.79
C GLU A 219 12.48 14.20 5.54
N THR A 220 11.60 15.06 5.02
CA THR A 220 10.30 15.35 5.63
C THR A 220 9.15 15.03 4.68
N PHE A 221 7.94 14.91 5.22
CA PHE A 221 6.69 14.94 4.48
C PHE A 221 5.65 15.68 5.30
N GLN A 222 4.82 16.47 4.63
CA GLN A 222 3.68 17.15 5.25
C GLN A 222 2.43 17.01 4.36
N GLY A 223 1.30 16.74 5.01
CA GLY A 223 0.02 16.56 4.34
C GLY A 223 -1.15 16.92 5.24
N THR A 224 -2.36 16.82 4.70
CA THR A 224 -3.59 17.10 5.43
C THR A 224 -4.70 16.19 4.90
N PHE A 225 -5.56 15.65 5.77
CA PHE A 225 -6.79 15.00 5.32
C PHE A 225 -7.86 16.04 4.94
N VAL A 226 -8.93 15.58 4.31
CA VAL A 226 -10.01 16.45 3.81
C VAL A 226 -10.73 17.25 4.91
N ASP A 227 -10.72 16.72 6.14
CA ASP A 227 -11.32 17.32 7.31
C ASP A 227 -10.43 18.41 7.95
N GLY A 228 -9.20 18.59 7.48
CA GLY A 228 -8.22 19.52 8.03
C GLY A 228 -7.25 18.90 9.03
N THR A 229 -7.35 17.60 9.31
CA THR A 229 -6.38 16.86 10.14
C THR A 229 -5.00 16.93 9.51
N LYS A 230 -4.01 17.39 10.28
CA LYS A 230 -2.64 17.65 9.81
C LYS A 230 -1.77 16.41 9.96
N ILE A 231 -0.82 16.23 9.04
CA ILE A 231 0.10 15.09 9.03
C ILE A 231 1.53 15.59 8.84
N TYR A 232 2.44 15.09 9.67
CA TYR A 232 3.87 15.36 9.59
C TYR A 232 4.66 14.07 9.69
N CYS A 233 5.74 13.96 8.90
CA CYS A 233 6.71 12.88 9.02
C CYS A 233 8.14 13.39 8.84
N GLU A 234 9.08 12.76 9.54
CA GLU A 234 10.51 13.00 9.37
C GLU A 234 11.31 11.70 9.44
N GLN A 235 12.31 11.56 8.57
CA GLN A 235 13.31 10.49 8.69
C GLN A 235 14.38 10.85 9.73
N ILE A 236 14.14 10.46 10.98
CA ILE A 236 15.01 10.78 12.11
C ILE A 236 16.25 9.88 12.25
N CYS A 237 16.24 8.69 11.62
CA CYS A 237 17.42 7.82 11.59
C CYS A 237 17.53 7.07 10.27
N HIS A 238 18.75 6.82 9.77
CA HIS A 238 18.97 6.05 8.53
C HIS A 238 19.49 4.63 8.78
N HIS A 239 20.21 4.39 9.88
CA HIS A 239 20.76 3.08 10.23
C HIS A 239 20.59 2.82 11.75
N PRO A 240 19.56 2.06 12.16
CA PRO A 240 18.47 1.53 11.33
C PRO A 240 17.54 2.65 10.80
N PRO A 241 16.78 2.42 9.71
CA PRO A 241 15.87 3.42 9.18
C PRO A 241 14.66 3.60 10.10
N ILE A 242 14.49 4.80 10.67
CA ILE A 242 13.38 5.17 11.55
C ILE A 242 12.76 6.47 11.04
N SER A 243 11.44 6.44 10.81
CA SER A 243 10.63 7.60 10.46
C SER A 243 9.72 7.96 11.64
N ALA A 244 9.78 9.18 12.16
CA ALA A 244 8.78 9.68 13.09
C ALA A 244 7.58 10.21 12.30
N PHE A 245 6.38 10.10 12.88
CA PHE A 245 5.17 10.68 12.30
C PHE A 245 4.22 11.17 13.39
N GLU A 246 3.43 12.17 13.05
CA GLU A 246 2.36 12.74 13.87
C GLU A 246 1.16 13.09 12.98
N ILE A 247 -0.04 12.80 13.48
CA ILE A 247 -1.33 13.09 12.87
C ILE A 247 -2.18 13.79 13.93
N ILE A 248 -2.46 15.07 13.69
CA ILE A 248 -3.14 15.95 14.65
C ILE A 248 -4.51 16.28 14.07
N GLU A 249 -5.55 15.75 14.70
CA GLU A 249 -6.94 15.99 14.31
C GLU A 249 -7.27 17.49 14.41
N LYS A 250 -8.11 17.99 13.50
CA LYS A 250 -8.39 19.42 13.39
C LYS A 250 -8.98 20.03 14.66
N ASP A 251 -9.91 19.31 15.30
CA ASP A 251 -10.58 19.72 16.53
C ASP A 251 -9.84 19.18 17.79
N GLU A 252 -8.62 18.68 17.61
CA GLU A 252 -7.76 18.08 18.64
C GLU A 252 -8.42 16.94 19.43
N LEU A 253 -9.40 16.23 18.84
CA LEU A 253 -10.06 15.08 19.47
C LEU A 253 -9.08 13.93 19.72
N TYR A 254 -8.09 13.79 18.85
CA TYR A 254 -7.00 12.84 19.02
C TYR A 254 -5.68 13.35 18.44
N HIS A 255 -4.59 12.86 19.00
CA HIS A 255 -3.24 12.98 18.48
C HIS A 255 -2.66 11.57 18.29
N LEU A 256 -2.41 11.19 17.03
CA LEU A 256 -1.86 9.89 16.67
C LEU A 256 -0.39 10.07 16.26
N HIS A 257 0.53 9.45 16.99
CA HIS A 257 1.97 9.60 16.76
C HIS A 257 2.73 8.29 16.95
N GLY A 258 3.98 8.26 16.50
CA GLY A 258 4.84 7.12 16.71
C GLY A 258 6.07 7.11 15.82
N LYS A 259 6.66 5.91 15.72
CA LYS A 259 7.85 5.66 14.89
C LYS A 259 7.57 4.49 13.95
N GLY A 260 7.72 4.73 12.66
CA GLY A 260 7.73 3.69 11.64
C GLY A 260 9.14 3.17 11.41
N GLN A 261 9.37 1.90 11.73
CA GLN A 261 10.60 1.18 11.38
C GLN A 261 10.24 -0.13 10.67
N PHE A 262 10.30 -0.16 9.35
CA PHE A 262 10.03 -1.39 8.59
C PHE A 262 11.30 -2.22 8.41
N LYS A 263 11.29 -3.44 8.96
CA LYS A 263 12.31 -4.45 8.69
C LYS A 263 11.78 -5.48 7.71
N SER A 264 12.61 -5.89 6.77
CA SER A 264 12.22 -6.85 5.75
C SER A 264 13.31 -7.88 5.47
N THR A 265 12.93 -9.15 5.49
CA THR A 265 13.80 -10.30 5.27
C THR A 265 13.39 -11.01 3.99
N PHE A 266 14.36 -11.24 3.12
CA PHE A 266 14.20 -12.04 1.91
C PHE A 266 14.74 -13.45 2.11
N LYS A 267 13.93 -14.46 1.77
CA LYS A 267 14.24 -15.89 1.92
C LYS A 267 14.21 -16.64 0.58
N GLY A 268 14.70 -16.02 -0.49
CA GLY A 268 14.75 -16.62 -1.83
C GLY A 268 13.40 -16.70 -2.55
N TYR A 269 12.39 -17.34 -1.94
CA TYR A 269 11.05 -17.59 -2.51
C TYR A 269 9.94 -16.78 -1.84
N SER A 270 10.25 -16.03 -0.78
CA SER A 270 9.33 -15.11 -0.10
C SER A 270 10.04 -13.87 0.46
N VAL A 271 9.26 -12.84 0.78
CA VAL A 271 9.68 -11.69 1.58
C VAL A 271 8.78 -11.59 2.80
N SER A 272 9.36 -11.51 3.98
CA SER A 272 8.63 -11.16 5.19
C SER A 272 9.00 -9.74 5.59
N GLY A 273 8.03 -8.97 6.07
CA GLY A 273 8.23 -7.63 6.61
C GLY A 273 7.50 -7.47 7.93
N ARG A 274 8.03 -6.61 8.80
CA ARG A 274 7.36 -6.20 10.03
C ARG A 274 7.65 -4.74 10.31
N SER A 275 6.65 -4.03 10.80
CA SER A 275 6.88 -2.73 11.43
C SER A 275 7.33 -2.96 12.87
N GLU A 276 8.33 -2.20 13.31
CA GLU A 276 8.74 -2.12 14.71
C GLU A 276 8.38 -0.74 15.25
N GLY A 277 8.03 -0.70 16.53
CA GLY A 277 7.60 0.50 17.22
C GLY A 277 6.09 0.53 17.46
N ASP A 278 5.73 1.29 18.47
CA ASP A 278 4.34 1.50 18.86
C ASP A 278 3.76 2.71 18.12
N VAL A 279 2.46 2.62 17.83
CA VAL A 279 1.63 3.75 17.45
C VAL A 279 0.81 4.13 18.68
N ILE A 280 0.84 5.40 19.05
CA ILE A 280 0.17 5.92 20.24
C ILE A 280 -0.95 6.84 19.76
N ILE A 281 -2.13 6.69 20.36
CA ILE A 281 -3.27 7.58 20.16
C ILE A 281 -3.59 8.20 21.51
N ASP A 282 -3.31 9.49 21.65
CA ASP A 282 -3.75 10.30 22.77
C ASP A 282 -5.11 10.90 22.44
N TYR A 283 -6.07 10.83 23.37
CA TYR A 283 -7.41 11.38 23.21
C TYR A 283 -7.59 12.66 24.04
N SER A 284 -8.46 13.56 23.58
CA SER A 284 -8.73 14.83 24.26
C SER A 284 -9.29 14.68 25.68
N ASP A 285 -9.87 13.53 26.02
CA ASP A 285 -10.36 13.20 27.36
C ASP A 285 -9.29 12.61 28.29
N GLY A 286 -8.02 12.61 27.86
CA GLY A 286 -6.90 12.05 28.59
C GLY A 286 -6.91 10.51 28.65
N GLY A 287 -7.65 9.84 27.76
CA GLY A 287 -7.44 8.43 27.46
C GLY A 287 -6.25 8.24 26.51
N GLN A 288 -5.70 7.02 26.46
CA GLN A 288 -4.62 6.65 25.54
C GLN A 288 -4.81 5.22 25.05
N LEU A 289 -4.51 4.96 23.78
CA LEU A 289 -4.32 3.61 23.24
C LEU A 289 -2.92 3.48 22.65
N ILE A 290 -2.26 2.36 22.96
CA ILE A 290 -0.99 1.96 22.36
C ILE A 290 -1.26 0.74 21.48
N LEU A 291 -0.87 0.80 20.21
CA LEU A 291 -1.12 -0.28 19.25
C LEU A 291 0.11 -0.63 18.41
N THR A 292 0.15 -1.88 17.96
CA THR A 292 1.14 -2.39 17.00
C THR A 292 0.47 -2.86 15.72
N THR A 293 1.25 -3.15 14.69
CA THR A 293 0.75 -3.64 13.39
C THR A 293 1.23 -5.06 13.13
N PRO A 294 0.45 -5.90 12.42
CA PRO A 294 0.85 -7.27 12.14
C PRO A 294 2.04 -7.34 11.17
N SER A 295 2.66 -8.52 11.08
CA SER A 295 3.69 -8.78 10.08
C SER A 295 3.06 -9.03 8.71
N ILE A 296 3.79 -8.74 7.65
CA ILE A 296 3.37 -8.96 6.26
C ILE A 296 4.27 -10.01 5.59
N HIS A 297 3.68 -10.87 4.78
CA HIS A 297 4.40 -11.92 4.08
C HIS A 297 3.98 -11.97 2.61
N LEU A 298 4.96 -11.84 1.72
CA LEU A 298 4.80 -11.92 0.27
C LEU A 298 5.35 -13.26 -0.24
N LYS A 299 4.44 -14.11 -0.73
CA LYS A 299 4.73 -15.40 -1.35
C LYS A 299 4.81 -15.27 -2.87
N GLY A 300 5.42 -16.26 -3.51
CA GLY A 300 5.40 -16.42 -4.96
C GLY A 300 6.26 -15.42 -5.74
N ILE A 301 7.32 -14.91 -5.10
CA ILE A 301 8.24 -13.96 -5.73
C ILE A 301 9.04 -14.57 -6.89
N VAL A 302 9.31 -15.88 -6.87
CA VAL A 302 10.03 -16.62 -7.92
C VAL A 302 9.10 -17.47 -8.79
N PHE A 303 8.21 -18.25 -8.20
CA PHE A 303 7.25 -19.16 -8.88
C PHE A 303 5.90 -19.20 -8.16
N GLY A 304 4.86 -19.80 -8.76
CA GLY A 304 3.52 -19.93 -8.16
C GLY A 304 2.67 -18.65 -8.22
N ASP A 305 1.58 -18.60 -7.45
CA ASP A 305 0.78 -17.39 -7.31
C ASP A 305 1.45 -16.40 -6.37
N ARG A 306 1.39 -15.11 -6.73
CA ARG A 306 1.95 -14.05 -5.89
C ARG A 306 0.89 -13.53 -4.95
N ILE A 307 1.06 -13.85 -3.67
CA ILE A 307 0.06 -13.62 -2.63
C ILE A 307 0.68 -12.81 -1.50
N VAL A 308 -0.07 -11.85 -0.97
CA VAL A 308 0.26 -11.13 0.28
C VAL A 308 -0.64 -11.60 1.39
N GLU A 309 -0.05 -11.88 2.54
CA GLU A 309 -0.73 -12.26 3.78
C GLU A 309 -0.27 -11.36 4.92
N TYR A 310 -1.16 -11.08 5.86
CA TYR A 310 -0.77 -10.64 7.20
C TYR A 310 -0.67 -11.83 8.13
N THR A 311 0.33 -11.81 9.00
CA THR A 311 0.66 -12.90 9.93
C THR A 311 1.04 -12.32 11.29
N SER A 312 1.24 -13.20 12.27
CA SER A 312 1.54 -12.80 13.66
C SER A 312 0.37 -11.99 14.25
N SER A 313 0.62 -11.06 15.16
CA SER A 313 -0.43 -10.31 15.84
C SER A 313 -0.29 -8.80 15.72
N ALA A 314 -1.43 -8.12 15.90
CA ALA A 314 -1.51 -6.71 16.25
C ALA A 314 -2.01 -6.63 17.70
N THR A 315 -1.39 -5.79 18.52
CA THR A 315 -1.76 -5.59 19.92
C THR A 315 -2.39 -4.23 20.13
N PHE A 316 -3.29 -4.13 21.10
CA PHE A 316 -3.97 -2.91 21.52
C PHE A 316 -4.00 -2.88 23.04
N LYS A 317 -3.49 -1.79 23.63
CA LYS A 317 -3.37 -1.65 25.08
C LYS A 317 -3.99 -0.33 25.54
N ASP A 318 -4.88 -0.43 26.51
CA ASP A 318 -5.40 0.69 27.31
C ASP A 318 -5.03 0.47 28.77
N GLU A 319 -3.95 1.10 29.22
CA GLU A 319 -3.47 0.93 30.59
C GLU A 319 -4.43 1.52 31.62
N LYS A 320 -5.04 2.67 31.30
CA LYS A 320 -5.96 3.39 32.20
C LYS A 320 -7.18 2.54 32.55
N ASN A 321 -7.68 1.78 31.58
CA ASN A 321 -8.87 0.95 31.73
C ASN A 321 -8.58 -0.54 31.96
N ASN A 322 -7.31 -0.93 32.03
CA ASN A 322 -6.83 -2.31 32.12
C ASN A 322 -7.41 -3.20 31.01
N LEU A 323 -7.45 -2.68 29.78
CA LEU A 323 -7.89 -3.43 28.60
C LEU A 323 -6.70 -3.81 27.73
N TYR A 324 -6.75 -5.03 27.21
CA TYR A 324 -5.77 -5.55 26.27
C TYR A 324 -6.47 -6.39 25.20
N CYS A 325 -5.96 -6.31 23.97
CA CYS A 325 -6.36 -7.19 22.89
C CYS A 325 -5.12 -7.59 22.09
N GLU A 326 -5.00 -8.89 21.82
CA GLU A 326 -4.12 -9.43 20.79
C GLU A 326 -4.98 -9.96 19.64
N LEU A 327 -4.86 -9.33 18.47
CA LEU A 327 -5.53 -9.75 17.24
C LEU A 327 -4.55 -10.59 16.43
N VAL A 328 -4.77 -11.90 16.38
CA VAL A 328 -3.88 -12.87 15.74
C VAL A 328 -4.34 -13.16 14.32
N PHE A 329 -3.45 -12.95 13.35
CA PHE A 329 -3.67 -13.15 11.93
C PHE A 329 -3.16 -14.52 11.50
N ASN A 330 -3.95 -15.21 10.66
CA ASN A 330 -3.72 -16.59 10.26
C ASN A 330 -3.46 -17.51 11.47
N PRO A 331 -4.40 -17.58 12.43
CA PRO A 331 -4.25 -18.38 13.63
C PRO A 331 -4.00 -19.87 13.30
N ASP A 332 -2.99 -20.50 13.94
CA ASP A 332 -2.80 -21.95 13.86
C ASP A 332 -4.03 -22.68 14.43
N PRO A 333 -4.75 -23.48 13.63
CA PRO A 333 -5.91 -24.24 14.09
C PRO A 333 -5.61 -25.18 15.28
N ARG A 334 -4.34 -25.58 15.46
CA ARG A 334 -3.89 -26.51 16.51
C ARG A 334 -3.53 -25.81 17.82
N GLY A 335 -3.33 -24.49 17.80
CA GLY A 335 -2.83 -23.73 18.95
C GLY A 335 -3.88 -23.45 20.03
N TRP A 336 -5.16 -23.33 19.65
CA TRP A 336 -6.23 -22.93 20.57
C TRP A 336 -7.16 -24.06 21.03
N ILE A 337 -7.05 -25.25 20.42
CA ILE A 337 -7.97 -26.36 20.71
C ILE A 337 -7.18 -27.67 20.87
N LYS A 338 -6.99 -28.11 22.13
CA LYS A 338 -6.70 -29.51 22.49
C LYS A 338 -7.95 -30.42 22.33
N SER A 339 -8.85 -30.12 21.39
CA SER A 339 -10.00 -30.98 21.08
C SER A 339 -9.71 -31.79 19.83
N VAL A 340 -9.79 -33.09 19.99
CA VAL A 340 -9.47 -34.17 19.05
C VAL A 340 -10.48 -34.26 17.89
N PHE A 341 -11.28 -33.21 17.61
CA PHE A 341 -12.43 -33.29 16.69
C PHE A 341 -12.72 -32.03 15.86
N THR A 342 -11.71 -31.29 15.40
CA THR A 342 -11.92 -30.29 14.34
C THR A 342 -11.54 -30.84 12.96
N SER A 343 -12.59 -31.13 12.19
CA SER A 343 -12.57 -31.47 10.77
C SER A 343 -11.78 -30.45 9.93
N SER A 344 -11.18 -30.91 8.85
CA SER A 344 -10.17 -30.29 7.99
C SER A 344 -10.61 -29.05 7.17
N ASN A 345 -11.59 -28.26 7.61
CA ASN A 345 -11.87 -26.98 6.96
C ASN A 345 -10.90 -25.92 7.51
N SER A 346 -9.69 -25.89 6.96
CA SER A 346 -8.74 -24.81 7.24
C SER A 346 -9.37 -23.50 6.77
N ASN A 347 -9.72 -22.61 7.70
CA ASN A 347 -10.10 -21.25 7.37
C ASN A 347 -9.07 -20.65 6.40
N PRO A 348 -9.49 -19.77 5.46
CA PRO A 348 -8.55 -19.08 4.62
C PRO A 348 -7.48 -18.35 5.45
N THR A 349 -6.25 -18.24 4.93
CA THR A 349 -5.12 -17.63 5.65
C THR A 349 -5.28 -16.13 5.93
N ASP A 350 -6.32 -15.49 5.38
CA ASP A 350 -6.67 -14.10 5.67
C ASP A 350 -7.63 -13.92 6.85
N TYR A 351 -7.98 -15.01 7.55
CA TYR A 351 -8.73 -14.97 8.79
C TYR A 351 -7.89 -14.42 9.96
N PHE A 352 -8.55 -13.74 10.89
CA PHE A 352 -7.98 -13.36 12.17
C PHE A 352 -8.96 -13.63 13.32
N HIS A 353 -8.41 -13.78 14.52
CA HIS A 353 -9.16 -13.93 15.76
C HIS A 353 -8.49 -13.13 16.88
N GLY A 354 -9.28 -12.63 17.82
CA GLY A 354 -8.77 -11.97 19.01
C GLY A 354 -9.84 -11.82 20.06
N GLN A 355 -9.44 -11.38 21.25
CA GLN A 355 -10.34 -11.11 22.37
C GLN A 355 -9.94 -9.79 23.02
N ILE A 356 -10.93 -8.95 23.34
CA ILE A 356 -10.71 -7.85 24.27
C ILE A 356 -10.84 -8.42 25.67
N ILE A 357 -9.76 -8.33 26.44
CA ILE A 357 -9.65 -8.83 27.81
C ILE A 357 -9.52 -7.64 28.76
N LYS A 358 -10.20 -7.73 29.90
CA LYS A 358 -10.04 -6.81 31.02
C LYS A 358 -9.36 -7.51 32.19
N THR A 359 -8.27 -6.93 32.70
CA THR A 359 -7.60 -7.42 33.91
C THR A 359 -8.20 -6.74 35.13
N GLU A 360 -8.76 -7.52 36.06
CA GLU A 360 -9.28 -6.98 37.32
C GLU A 360 -8.13 -6.63 38.27
N THR A 361 -8.04 -5.35 38.64
CA THR A 361 -6.93 -4.74 39.43
C THR A 361 -6.61 -5.45 40.75
N LYS A 362 -7.56 -6.19 41.34
CA LYS A 362 -7.40 -6.80 42.67
C LYS A 362 -7.06 -8.30 42.65
N LYS A 363 -7.15 -9.00 41.52
CA LYS A 363 -7.09 -10.48 41.50
C LYS A 363 -6.26 -11.10 40.38
N THR A 364 -5.55 -10.29 39.57
CA THR A 364 -4.84 -10.74 38.34
C THR A 364 -5.73 -11.61 37.43
N LYS A 365 -7.05 -11.50 37.57
CA LYS A 365 -8.01 -12.32 36.84
C LYS A 365 -8.33 -11.61 35.54
N GLU A 366 -8.16 -12.33 34.45
CA GLU A 366 -8.50 -11.88 33.11
C GLU A 366 -9.94 -12.28 32.78
N LYS A 367 -10.71 -11.32 32.28
CA LYS A 367 -12.08 -11.55 31.81
C LYS A 367 -12.18 -11.17 30.34
N VAL A 368 -12.61 -12.09 29.50
CA VAL A 368 -12.99 -11.79 28.11
C VAL A 368 -14.25 -10.93 28.12
N ILE A 369 -14.17 -9.77 27.45
CA ILE A 369 -15.24 -8.79 27.35
C ILE A 369 -15.90 -8.82 25.97
N CYS A 370 -15.12 -9.13 24.93
CA CYS A 370 -15.60 -9.13 23.56
C CYS A 370 -14.78 -10.10 22.71
N GLU A 371 -15.48 -10.93 21.92
CA GLU A 371 -14.89 -11.83 20.94
C GLU A 371 -14.73 -11.12 19.59
N ILE A 372 -13.56 -11.28 18.95
CA ILE A 372 -13.25 -10.65 17.67
C ILE A 372 -12.96 -11.74 16.65
N ASN A 373 -13.66 -11.68 15.53
CA ASN A 373 -13.48 -12.64 14.44
C ASN A 373 -13.63 -11.92 13.10
N GLY A 374 -12.92 -12.37 12.07
CA GLY A 374 -13.10 -11.79 10.75
C GLY A 374 -12.02 -12.16 9.76
N SER A 375 -12.04 -11.46 8.63
CA SER A 375 -11.01 -11.53 7.60
C SER A 375 -10.54 -10.13 7.27
N TRP A 376 -9.24 -9.92 7.14
CA TRP A 376 -8.71 -8.62 6.72
C TRP A 376 -8.97 -8.31 5.24
N LEU A 377 -9.50 -9.29 4.50
CA LEU A 377 -10.01 -9.19 3.15
C LEU A 377 -11.54 -9.30 3.07
N GLY A 378 -12.22 -9.28 4.22
CA GLY A 378 -13.66 -9.29 4.31
C GLY A 378 -14.11 -8.23 5.30
N ARG A 379 -14.33 -8.65 6.54
CA ARG A 379 -14.96 -7.82 7.58
C ARG A 379 -14.39 -8.08 8.97
N VAL A 380 -14.74 -7.19 9.91
CA VAL A 380 -14.43 -7.27 11.34
C VAL A 380 -15.74 -7.39 12.11
N ASP A 381 -15.88 -8.51 12.82
CA ASP A 381 -17.02 -8.79 13.69
C ASP A 381 -16.57 -8.75 15.16
N PHE A 382 -17.37 -8.08 15.98
CA PHE A 382 -17.29 -8.06 17.44
C PHE A 382 -18.54 -8.72 17.99
N ASP A 383 -18.38 -9.85 18.67
CA ASP A 383 -19.47 -10.73 19.10
C ASP A 383 -20.43 -11.05 17.92
N ASP A 384 -21.62 -10.43 17.93
CA ASP A 384 -22.69 -10.58 16.95
C ASP A 384 -22.90 -9.36 16.04
N LEU A 385 -21.96 -8.39 16.04
CA LEU A 385 -22.05 -7.16 15.26
C LEU A 385 -20.86 -7.02 14.30
N THR A 386 -21.16 -6.67 13.05
CA THR A 386 -20.17 -6.30 12.05
C THR A 386 -19.94 -4.79 12.12
N TYR A 387 -18.68 -4.39 12.34
CA TYR A 387 -18.27 -2.98 12.47
C TYR A 387 -17.64 -2.42 11.20
N PHE A 388 -17.00 -3.28 10.41
CA PHE A 388 -16.32 -2.90 9.18
C PHE A 388 -16.41 -4.04 8.19
N SER A 389 -16.72 -3.75 6.93
CA SER A 389 -16.62 -4.69 5.82
C SER A 389 -16.06 -3.96 4.60
N LEU A 390 -15.12 -4.58 3.90
CA LEU A 390 -14.59 -4.07 2.64
C LEU A 390 -15.65 -3.99 1.54
N ASN A 391 -16.73 -4.78 1.64
CA ASN A 391 -17.81 -4.81 0.66
C ASN A 391 -18.86 -3.70 0.90
N ASP A 392 -18.77 -2.94 1.99
CA ASP A 392 -19.73 -1.87 2.31
C ASP A 392 -19.40 -0.52 1.63
N GLY A 393 -18.46 -0.50 0.69
CA GLY A 393 -18.11 0.71 -0.08
C GLY A 393 -17.23 1.70 0.69
N TRP A 394 -16.55 1.27 1.74
CA TRP A 394 -15.60 2.10 2.47
C TRP A 394 -14.38 2.45 1.61
N HIS A 395 -13.95 3.71 1.69
CA HIS A 395 -12.78 4.19 0.96
C HIS A 395 -11.82 4.93 1.89
N PRO A 396 -10.50 4.81 1.65
CA PRO A 396 -9.51 5.56 2.41
C PRO A 396 -9.74 7.06 2.24
N VAL A 397 -9.48 7.82 3.30
CA VAL A 397 -9.48 9.27 3.21
C VAL A 397 -8.19 9.72 2.54
N THR A 398 -8.34 10.57 1.53
CA THR A 398 -7.22 11.07 0.74
C THR A 398 -6.37 12.03 1.56
N ILE A 399 -5.06 11.88 1.45
CA ILE A 399 -4.08 12.82 1.99
C ILE A 399 -3.79 13.85 0.90
N TYR A 400 -4.10 15.10 1.19
CA TYR A 400 -3.74 16.24 0.35
C TYR A 400 -2.33 16.69 0.69
N GLU A 401 -1.55 16.86 -0.36
CA GLU A 401 -0.19 17.39 -0.25
C GLU A 401 -0.26 18.91 0.01
N CYS A 402 0.55 19.42 0.93
CA CYS A 402 0.63 20.86 1.19
C CYS A 402 1.39 21.59 0.05
N ASP A 403 0.93 22.77 -0.36
CA ASP A 403 1.60 23.59 -1.39
C ASP A 403 2.93 24.19 -0.88
N GLN A 404 2.96 24.59 0.38
CA GLN A 404 4.12 25.21 1.02
C GLN A 404 4.89 24.17 1.84
N VAL A 405 5.90 23.56 1.24
CA VAL A 405 6.70 22.51 1.90
C VAL A 405 8.12 22.92 2.20
N LEU A 406 8.70 22.28 3.22
CA LEU A 406 10.11 22.41 3.56
C LEU A 406 11.03 22.02 2.39
N PRO A 407 12.26 22.58 2.31
CA PRO A 407 13.24 22.15 1.32
C PRO A 407 13.62 20.66 1.42
N SER A 408 13.50 20.08 2.62
CA SER A 408 13.72 18.66 2.92
C SER A 408 12.55 17.75 2.54
N ASP A 409 11.44 18.30 2.07
CA ASP A 409 10.25 17.52 1.76
C ASP A 409 10.51 16.54 0.61
N CYS A 410 10.04 15.31 0.77
CA CYS A 410 10.26 14.21 -0.16
C CYS A 410 9.79 14.54 -1.60
N LYS A 411 8.80 15.42 -1.78
CA LYS A 411 8.31 15.87 -3.09
C LYS A 411 9.35 16.68 -3.87
N LYS A 412 10.36 17.22 -3.20
CA LYS A 412 11.50 17.90 -3.84
C LYS A 412 12.57 16.93 -4.33
N ARG A 413 12.45 15.62 -4.00
CA ARG A 413 13.41 14.62 -4.45
C ARG A 413 13.38 14.41 -5.95
N THR A 414 14.53 14.58 -6.58
CA THR A 414 14.67 14.47 -8.04
C THR A 414 14.48 13.04 -8.54
N ASP A 415 14.90 12.03 -7.78
CA ASP A 415 14.71 10.62 -8.16
C ASP A 415 13.23 10.21 -8.19
N LEU A 416 12.46 10.64 -7.18
CA LEU A 416 11.00 10.45 -7.14
C LEU A 416 10.31 11.17 -8.30
N ASN A 417 10.64 12.44 -8.53
CA ASN A 417 10.03 13.23 -9.61
C ASN A 417 10.34 12.67 -11.00
N GLN A 418 11.58 12.23 -11.25
CA GLN A 418 11.93 11.59 -12.53
C GLN A 418 11.22 10.25 -12.71
N LEU A 419 11.06 9.46 -11.64
CA LEU A 419 10.30 8.22 -11.73
C LEU A 419 8.80 8.48 -11.97
N LYS A 420 8.24 9.51 -11.34
CA LYS A 420 6.85 9.97 -11.54
C LYS A 420 6.57 10.35 -13.00
N LEU A 421 7.58 10.86 -13.71
CA LEU A 421 7.54 11.20 -15.13
C LEU A 421 7.86 10.02 -16.07
N GLY A 422 8.16 8.83 -15.55
CA GLY A 422 8.55 7.66 -16.36
C GLY A 422 10.01 7.68 -16.85
N ASN A 423 10.82 8.67 -16.44
CA ASN A 423 12.20 8.85 -16.86
C ASN A 423 13.17 7.92 -16.10
N LEU A 424 13.09 6.61 -16.38
CA LEU A 424 13.82 5.58 -15.60
C LEU A 424 15.33 5.81 -15.52
N LYS A 425 15.98 6.25 -16.60
CA LYS A 425 17.43 6.50 -16.62
C LYS A 425 17.81 7.65 -15.68
N GLU A 426 17.09 8.76 -15.76
CA GLU A 426 17.32 9.93 -14.92
C GLU A 426 16.96 9.66 -13.46
N ALA A 427 15.89 8.90 -13.21
CA ALA A 427 15.52 8.46 -11.86
C ALA A 427 16.65 7.61 -11.23
N SER A 428 17.22 6.66 -11.99
CA SER A 428 18.32 5.82 -11.53
C SER A 428 19.58 6.64 -11.24
N LYS A 429 19.92 7.60 -12.10
CA LYS A 429 21.06 8.51 -11.92
C LYS A 429 20.88 9.39 -10.68
N ALA A 430 19.71 10.02 -10.52
CA ALA A 430 19.38 10.85 -9.38
C ALA A 430 19.41 10.05 -8.07
N LYS A 431 18.84 8.85 -8.05
CA LYS A 431 18.86 7.94 -6.88
C LYS A 431 20.29 7.66 -6.44
N HIS A 432 21.16 7.29 -7.39
CA HIS A 432 22.56 7.03 -7.11
C HIS A 432 23.28 8.27 -6.54
N GLN A 433 23.07 9.45 -7.12
CA GLN A 433 23.68 10.69 -6.65
C GLN A 433 23.25 11.04 -5.21
N ILE A 434 21.97 10.89 -4.89
CA ILE A 434 21.42 11.13 -3.55
C ILE A 434 22.05 10.16 -2.53
N GLU A 435 22.14 8.87 -2.86
CA GLU A 435 22.76 7.88 -1.98
C GLU A 435 24.25 8.14 -1.75
N VAL A 436 25.00 8.52 -2.78
CA VAL A 436 26.42 8.88 -2.67
C VAL A 436 26.61 10.08 -1.76
N ARG A 437 25.75 11.12 -1.90
CA ARG A 437 25.75 12.29 -1.02
C ARG A 437 25.50 11.88 0.43
N GLN A 438 24.45 11.10 0.68
CA GLN A 438 24.13 10.62 2.04
C GLN A 438 25.27 9.81 2.67
N ARG A 439 25.93 8.92 1.91
CA ARG A 439 27.11 8.18 2.40
C ARG A 439 28.27 9.12 2.73
N LYS A 440 28.51 10.15 1.92
CA LYS A 440 29.55 11.17 2.17
C LYS A 440 29.24 11.95 3.45
N ASP A 441 28.00 12.43 3.61
CA ASP A 441 27.57 13.18 4.79
C ASP A 441 27.64 12.34 6.07
N ALA A 442 27.23 11.07 6.00
CA ALA A 442 27.39 10.12 7.11
C ALA A 442 28.86 9.94 7.51
N LYS A 443 29.79 9.84 6.55
CA LYS A 443 31.24 9.77 6.85
C LYS A 443 31.74 11.06 7.51
N LEU A 444 31.29 12.23 7.05
CA LEU A 444 31.64 13.51 7.65
C LEU A 444 31.12 13.64 9.09
N ARG A 445 29.85 13.30 9.34
CA ARG A 445 29.27 13.26 10.69
C ARG A 445 30.08 12.35 11.62
N LYS A 446 30.40 11.12 11.19
CA LYS A 446 31.24 10.19 11.96
C LYS A 446 32.62 10.76 12.30
N LYS A 447 33.28 11.44 11.35
CA LYS A 447 34.57 12.11 11.57
C LYS A 447 34.44 13.24 12.60
N ALA A 448 33.41 14.07 12.50
CA ALA A 448 33.15 15.17 13.43
C ALA A 448 32.89 14.67 14.85
N THR A 449 32.05 13.63 15.02
CA THR A 449 31.80 13.01 16.34
C THR A 449 33.06 12.46 16.97
N LYS A 450 33.92 11.76 16.19
CA LYS A 450 35.22 11.27 16.67
C LYS A 450 36.15 12.40 17.12
N LYS A 451 36.17 13.54 16.41
CA LYS A 451 36.97 14.71 16.80
C LYS A 451 36.47 15.31 18.12
N LYS A 452 35.16 15.45 18.32
CA LYS A 452 34.58 15.95 19.57
C LYS A 452 34.95 15.05 20.77
N LYS A 453 34.85 13.72 20.61
CA LYS A 453 35.25 12.75 21.64
C LYS A 453 36.74 12.71 21.99
N LYS A 454 37.61 13.33 21.18
CA LYS A 454 39.05 13.45 21.46
C LYS A 454 39.40 14.78 22.14
N LYS A 455 38.48 15.75 22.16
CA LYS A 455 38.66 17.08 22.74
C LYS A 455 38.06 17.19 24.14
N ASN A 456 37.11 16.32 24.45
CA ASN A 456 36.61 16.04 25.79
C ASN A 456 37.27 14.75 26.27
#